data_AF-A0A852U7P2-F1
#
_entry.id   AF-A0A852U7P2-F1
#
_cell.length_a   1.000
_cell.length_b   1.000
_cell.length_c   1.000
_cell.angle_alpha   90.00
_cell.angle_beta   90.00
_cell.angle_gamma   90.00
#
_symmetry.space_group_name_H-M   'P 1'
#
loop_
_entity.id
_entity.type
_entity.pdbx_description
1 polymer ?
#
loop_
_entity_poly.entity_id
_entity_poly.type
_entity_poly.pdbx_seq_one_letter_code
_entity_poly.pdbx_strand_id
1 'polypeptide(L)'
;MLTTDWDKAGVAVTATVAEVVETVESCGAAVSGIPWRAWANETPERKGRSITAEGPHWLEKVPVTADGQAVAALSEEVEVQNFAARDEMSIFIPGRDSMDKYSTALSRLAKHPLDAAYIDVSRMRFVLHDDGVETAAAICRLDGTGGITAGW
;
A
#
# COMPACT_ATOMS: atom_id res chain seq x y z
N MET A 1 -18.90 13.32 19.97
CA MET A 1 -18.91 12.28 18.90
C MET A 1 -17.73 11.37 19.19
N LEU A 2 -17.97 10.08 19.45
CA LEU A 2 -16.89 9.15 19.79
C LEU A 2 -16.03 8.91 18.54
N THR A 3 -14.74 9.24 18.62
CA THR A 3 -13.75 8.95 17.59
C THR A 3 -13.67 7.44 17.41
N THR A 4 -14.02 6.94 16.21
CA THR A 4 -13.90 5.52 15.92
C THR A 4 -12.43 5.12 15.85
N ASP A 5 -12.10 3.85 16.06
CA ASP A 5 -10.70 3.40 15.90
C ASP A 5 -10.18 3.63 14.47
N TRP A 6 -11.10 3.69 13.50
CA TRP A 6 -10.77 4.03 12.12
C TRP A 6 -10.43 5.51 11.92
N ASP A 7 -11.10 6.42 12.64
CA ASP A 7 -10.71 7.83 12.63
C ASP A 7 -9.32 8.03 13.22
N LYS A 8 -8.99 7.31 14.30
CA LYS A 8 -7.63 7.34 14.89
C LYS A 8 -6.59 6.77 13.92
N ALA A 9 -6.91 5.67 13.25
CA ALA A 9 -6.05 5.08 12.23
C ALA A 9 -5.82 6.06 11.07
N GLY A 10 -6.85 6.77 10.62
CA GLY A 10 -6.73 7.80 9.58
C GLY A 10 -5.76 8.93 9.99
N VAL A 11 -5.88 9.43 11.23
CA VAL A 11 -4.96 10.46 11.75
C VAL A 11 -3.52 9.94 11.82
N ALA A 12 -3.31 8.71 12.30
CA ALA A 12 -1.98 8.10 12.37
C ALA A 12 -1.37 7.94 10.97
N VAL A 13 -2.14 7.44 10.00
CA VAL A 13 -1.72 7.31 8.60
C VAL A 13 -1.30 8.66 8.02
N THR A 14 -2.11 9.71 8.20
CA THR A 14 -1.77 11.05 7.69
C THR A 14 -0.49 11.59 8.33
N ALA A 15 -0.33 11.41 9.64
CA ALA A 15 0.88 11.86 10.35
C ALA A 15 2.13 11.11 9.87
N THR A 16 2.07 9.77 9.76
CA THR A 16 3.18 8.95 9.27
C THR A 16 3.55 9.30 7.83
N VAL A 17 2.57 9.50 6.94
CA VAL A 17 2.85 9.93 5.57
C VAL A 17 3.57 11.28 5.56
N ALA A 18 3.12 12.25 6.36
CA ALA A 18 3.76 13.56 6.44
C ALA A 18 5.21 13.48 6.93
N GLU A 19 5.48 12.66 7.95
CA GLU A 19 6.83 12.42 8.48
C GLU A 19 7.75 11.75 7.45
N VAL A 20 7.25 10.75 6.72
CA VAL A 20 8.02 10.10 5.65
C VAL A 20 8.31 11.07 4.52
N VAL A 21 7.33 11.89 4.11
CA VAL A 21 7.52 12.93 3.08
C VAL A 21 8.59 13.93 3.51
N GLU A 22 8.49 14.47 4.72
CA GLU A 22 9.49 15.41 5.26
C GLU A 22 10.89 14.78 5.27
N THR A 23 10.99 13.53 5.71
CA THR A 23 12.25 12.79 5.77
C THR A 23 12.87 12.65 4.38
N VAL A 24 12.11 12.15 3.40
CA VAL A 24 12.66 11.94 2.04
C VAL A 24 13.03 13.24 1.35
N GLU A 25 12.25 14.31 1.54
CA GLU A 25 12.53 15.63 0.98
C GLU A 25 13.77 16.26 1.63
N SER A 26 13.97 16.08 2.94
CA SER A 26 15.16 16.57 3.64
C SER A 26 16.46 15.92 3.14
N CYS A 27 16.37 14.70 2.61
CA CYS A 27 17.48 13.96 2.00
C CYS A 27 17.68 14.26 0.51
N GLY A 28 16.87 15.16 -0.07
CA GLY A 28 16.98 15.57 -1.48
C GLY A 28 16.24 14.67 -2.46
N ALA A 29 15.43 13.71 -1.99
CA ALA A 29 14.50 12.99 -2.85
C ALA A 29 13.24 13.83 -3.12
N ALA A 30 12.61 13.62 -4.27
CA ALA A 30 11.35 14.28 -4.61
C ALA A 30 10.18 13.30 -4.55
N VAL A 31 9.09 13.66 -3.89
CA VAL A 31 7.85 12.87 -3.94
C VAL A 31 7.28 12.91 -5.36
N SER A 32 6.94 11.74 -5.90
CA SER A 32 6.62 11.56 -7.33
C SER A 32 5.22 11.02 -7.58
N GLY A 33 4.42 10.80 -6.53
CA GLY A 33 3.08 10.26 -6.67
C GLY A 33 2.30 10.26 -5.36
N ILE A 34 1.09 9.72 -5.41
CA ILE A 34 0.18 9.68 -4.27
C ILE A 34 0.63 8.56 -3.32
N PRO A 35 0.82 8.86 -2.01
CA PRO A 35 1.14 7.86 -1.01
C PRO A 35 0.08 6.75 -0.96
N TRP A 36 0.48 5.56 -0.53
CA TRP A 36 -0.46 4.48 -0.30
C TRP A 36 -0.11 3.68 0.94
N ARG A 37 -1.13 3.00 1.48
CA ARG A 37 -0.97 2.01 2.55
C ARG A 37 -1.01 0.60 1.97
N ALA A 38 -0.19 -0.32 2.45
CA ALA A 38 -0.19 -1.73 2.06
C ALA A 38 0.09 -2.65 3.27
N TRP A 39 -0.20 -3.95 3.15
CA TRP A 39 0.21 -4.91 4.17
C TRP A 39 1.72 -5.11 4.15
N ALA A 40 2.32 -5.16 5.35
CA ALA A 40 3.70 -5.54 5.56
C ALA A 40 3.89 -7.03 5.27
N ASN A 41 4.05 -7.40 4.00
CA ASN A 41 4.23 -8.78 3.57
C ASN A 41 5.43 -8.99 2.63
N GLU A 42 6.30 -8.00 2.55
CA GLU A 42 7.45 -7.99 1.64
C GLU A 42 8.54 -8.97 2.06
N THR A 43 8.64 -9.27 3.36
CA THR A 43 9.59 -10.27 3.88
C THR A 43 8.86 -11.46 4.51
N PRO A 44 9.46 -12.66 4.52
CA PRO A 44 8.88 -13.83 5.19
C PRO A 44 8.58 -13.57 6.68
N GLU A 45 9.44 -12.82 7.36
CA GLU A 45 9.27 -12.46 8.77
C GLU A 45 8.03 -11.58 8.97
N ARG A 46 7.87 -10.53 8.14
CA ARG A 46 6.69 -9.65 8.21
C ARG A 46 5.41 -10.38 7.84
N LYS A 47 5.46 -11.24 6.82
CA LYS A 47 4.34 -12.12 6.44
C LYS A 47 3.96 -13.07 7.57
N GLY A 48 4.93 -13.62 8.30
CA GLY A 48 4.71 -14.47 9.47
C GLY A 48 4.00 -13.75 10.62
N ARG A 49 4.21 -12.44 10.79
CA ARG A 49 3.49 -11.63 11.79
C ARG A 49 2.01 -11.41 11.45
N SER A 50 1.65 -11.48 10.16
CA SER A 50 0.27 -11.26 9.71
C SER A 50 -0.74 -12.27 10.29
N ILE A 51 -0.28 -13.39 10.84
CA ILE A 51 -1.09 -14.44 11.46
C ILE A 51 -0.96 -14.50 13.00
N THR A 52 -0.25 -13.56 13.62
CA THR A 52 -0.11 -13.48 15.09
C THR A 52 -1.12 -12.50 15.68
N ALA A 53 -1.23 -12.48 17.01
CA ALA A 53 -2.07 -11.51 17.74
C ALA A 53 -1.57 -10.05 17.60
N GLU A 54 -0.34 -9.85 17.13
CA GLU A 54 0.21 -8.52 16.80
C GLU A 54 -0.35 -8.00 15.46
N GLY A 55 -0.92 -8.90 14.65
CA GLY A 55 -1.59 -8.60 13.39
C GLY A 55 -0.63 -8.26 12.24
N PRO A 56 -1.17 -8.10 11.02
CA PRO A 56 -0.38 -7.52 9.94
C PRO A 56 -0.07 -6.07 10.28
N HIS A 57 1.21 -5.72 10.29
CA HIS A 57 1.60 -4.32 10.29
C HIS A 57 1.17 -3.71 8.94
N TRP A 58 0.60 -2.53 8.99
CA TRP A 58 0.40 -1.71 7.79
C TRP A 58 1.68 -0.90 7.55
N LEU A 59 2.01 -0.69 6.28
CA LEU A 59 3.09 0.19 5.86
C LEU A 59 2.53 1.30 4.99
N GLU A 60 2.91 2.51 5.33
CA GLU A 60 2.74 3.71 4.53
C GLU A 60 3.94 3.83 3.58
N LYS A 61 3.64 3.98 2.29
CA LYS A 61 4.66 4.08 1.23
C LYS A 61 4.49 5.37 0.48
N VAL A 62 5.60 6.07 0.26
CA VAL A 62 5.68 7.33 -0.47
C VAL A 62 6.49 7.11 -1.76
N PRO A 63 5.91 7.36 -2.95
CA PRO A 63 6.63 7.25 -4.20
C PRO A 63 7.66 8.36 -4.30
N VAL A 64 8.92 8.02 -4.55
CA VAL A 64 9.99 9.00 -4.66
C VAL A 64 10.77 8.84 -5.96
N THR A 65 11.22 9.96 -6.50
CA THR A 65 12.33 10.03 -7.45
C THR A 65 13.56 10.44 -6.65
N ALA A 66 14.56 9.57 -6.58
CA ALA A 66 15.78 9.78 -5.81
C ALA A 66 16.97 9.25 -6.62
N ASP A 67 18.09 9.97 -6.58
CA ASP A 67 19.36 9.43 -7.06
C ASP A 67 20.04 8.59 -5.96
N GLY A 68 21.18 7.98 -6.29
CA GLY A 68 21.91 7.14 -5.34
C GLY A 68 22.42 7.90 -4.10
N GLN A 69 22.63 9.21 -4.20
CA GLN A 69 23.07 10.03 -3.07
C GLN A 69 21.91 10.31 -2.11
N ALA A 70 20.74 10.67 -2.64
CA ALA A 70 19.53 10.88 -1.85
C ALA A 70 19.10 9.59 -1.14
N VAL A 71 19.17 8.44 -1.82
CA VAL A 71 18.88 7.12 -1.20
C VAL A 71 19.88 6.81 -0.09
N ALA A 72 21.17 7.07 -0.29
CA ALA A 72 22.20 6.81 0.73
C ALA A 72 22.12 7.74 1.94
N ALA A 73 21.43 8.88 1.82
CA ALA A 73 21.24 9.86 2.89
C ALA A 73 20.00 9.56 3.77
N LEU A 74 19.17 8.58 3.41
CA LEU A 74 18.00 8.20 4.19
C LEU A 74 18.38 7.52 5.51
N SER A 75 17.59 7.77 6.55
CA SER A 75 17.70 7.10 7.85
C SER A 75 17.56 5.58 7.71
N GLU A 76 18.22 4.81 8.58
CA GLU A 76 18.05 3.34 8.69
C GLU A 76 16.60 2.96 9.06
N GLU A 77 15.81 3.90 9.58
CA GLU A 77 14.40 3.71 9.90
C GLU A 77 13.48 3.75 8.67
N VAL A 78 13.97 4.25 7.52
CA VAL A 78 13.22 4.33 6.26
C VAL A 78 13.72 3.27 5.28
N GLU A 79 12.81 2.40 4.85
CA GLU A 79 13.10 1.35 3.88
C GLU A 79 12.78 1.81 2.45
N VAL A 80 13.76 1.70 1.55
CA VAL A 80 13.57 1.95 0.11
C VAL A 80 13.32 0.65 -0.63
N GLN A 81 12.27 0.62 -1.43
CA GLN A 81 11.89 -0.54 -2.24
C GLN A 81 11.62 -0.14 -3.69
N ASN A 82 12.04 -0.99 -4.62
CA ASN A 82 11.62 -0.86 -6.01
C ASN A 82 10.19 -1.40 -6.17
N PHE A 83 9.27 -0.55 -6.63
CA PHE A 83 7.91 -0.97 -6.97
C PHE A 83 7.84 -1.33 -8.45
N ALA A 84 7.79 -2.63 -8.76
CA ALA A 84 7.71 -3.10 -10.13
C ALA A 84 6.36 -2.72 -10.77
N ALA A 85 6.41 -2.28 -12.03
CA ALA A 85 5.21 -2.06 -12.83
C ALA A 85 4.39 -3.35 -12.92
N ARG A 86 3.08 -3.23 -12.72
CA ARG A 86 2.12 -4.35 -12.73
C ARG A 86 0.73 -3.86 -13.11
N ASP A 87 -0.07 -4.77 -13.65
CA ASP A 87 -1.48 -4.52 -13.88
C ASP A 87 -2.24 -4.54 -12.55
N GLU A 88 -3.13 -3.56 -12.36
CA GLU A 88 -3.99 -3.45 -11.19
C GLU A 88 -5.43 -3.18 -11.60
N MET A 89 -6.36 -3.63 -10.77
CA MET A 89 -7.74 -3.21 -10.79
C MET A 89 -8.03 -2.40 -9.55
N SER A 90 -8.66 -1.24 -9.70
CA SER A 90 -8.93 -0.35 -8.58
C SER A 90 -10.35 0.17 -8.53
N ILE A 91 -10.77 0.55 -7.32
CA ILE A 91 -12.04 1.24 -7.06
C ILE A 91 -11.74 2.40 -6.12
N PHE A 92 -12.08 3.60 -6.59
CA PHE A 92 -12.11 4.80 -5.75
C PHE A 92 -13.46 4.97 -5.06
N ILE A 93 -13.44 5.26 -3.76
CA ILE A 93 -14.64 5.60 -2.99
C ILE A 93 -14.42 6.94 -2.26
N PRO A 94 -15.23 7.98 -2.53
CA PRO A 94 -15.03 9.31 -1.97
C PRO A 94 -15.41 9.39 -0.48
N GLY A 95 -14.79 10.32 0.23
CA GLY A 95 -14.90 10.60 1.66
C GLY A 95 -13.93 9.78 2.51
N ARG A 96 -13.99 9.97 3.84
CA ARG A 96 -13.09 9.29 4.81
C ARG A 96 -13.07 7.77 4.66
N ASP A 97 -11.90 7.16 4.81
CA ASP A 97 -11.74 5.72 4.86
C ASP A 97 -12.65 5.12 5.94
N SER A 98 -13.17 3.92 5.71
CA SER A 98 -13.96 3.17 6.69
C SER A 98 -13.98 1.68 6.37
N MET A 99 -14.27 0.85 7.37
CA MET A 99 -14.42 -0.60 7.18
C MET A 99 -15.52 -0.94 6.15
N ASP A 100 -16.60 -0.17 6.11
CA ASP A 100 -17.70 -0.37 5.15
C ASP A 100 -17.24 -0.09 3.72
N LYS A 101 -16.42 0.95 3.52
CA LYS A 101 -15.85 1.27 2.20
C LYS A 101 -14.86 0.22 1.76
N TYR A 102 -13.97 -0.19 2.66
CA TYR A 102 -13.03 -1.27 2.39
C TYR A 102 -13.78 -2.54 1.96
N SER A 103 -14.78 -2.96 2.74
CA SER A 103 -15.59 -4.14 2.44
C SER A 103 -16.33 -4.01 1.11
N THR A 104 -16.87 -2.82 0.81
CA THR A 104 -17.55 -2.53 -0.45
C THR A 104 -16.60 -2.62 -1.64
N ALA A 105 -15.42 -2.01 -1.55
CA ALA A 105 -14.41 -2.05 -2.60
C ALA A 105 -13.94 -3.49 -2.85
N LEU A 106 -13.57 -4.22 -1.80
CA LEU A 106 -13.14 -5.62 -1.91
C LEU A 106 -14.23 -6.51 -2.51
N SER A 107 -15.49 -6.37 -2.07
CA SER A 107 -16.61 -7.14 -2.62
C SER A 107 -16.82 -6.88 -4.11
N ARG A 108 -16.67 -5.62 -4.55
CA ARG A 108 -16.82 -5.23 -5.97
C ARG A 108 -15.65 -5.71 -6.81
N LEU A 109 -14.41 -5.57 -6.34
CA LEU A 109 -13.22 -6.08 -7.00
C LEU A 109 -13.31 -7.60 -7.18
N ALA A 110 -13.66 -8.33 -6.11
CA ALA A 110 -13.74 -9.79 -6.14
C ALA A 110 -14.85 -10.33 -7.07
N LYS A 111 -15.88 -9.53 -7.35
CA LYS A 111 -16.99 -9.90 -8.25
C LYS A 111 -16.76 -9.46 -9.70
N HIS A 112 -15.72 -8.68 -9.98
CA HIS A 112 -15.44 -8.25 -11.33
C HIS A 112 -14.96 -9.44 -12.18
N PRO A 113 -15.55 -9.68 -13.36
CA PRO A 113 -15.13 -10.79 -14.20
C PRO A 113 -13.72 -10.53 -14.74
N LEU A 114 -12.82 -11.48 -14.50
CA LEU A 114 -11.47 -11.49 -15.06
C LEU A 114 -11.30 -12.74 -15.93
N ASP A 115 -10.81 -12.55 -17.15
CA ASP A 115 -10.49 -13.67 -18.04
C ASP A 115 -9.10 -14.22 -17.71
N ALA A 116 -9.03 -15.53 -17.45
CA ALA A 116 -7.81 -16.24 -17.07
C ALA A 116 -6.93 -15.53 -16.03
N ALA A 117 -7.54 -14.79 -15.09
CA ALA A 117 -6.83 -13.98 -14.11
C ALA A 117 -7.61 -13.85 -12.80
N TYR A 118 -6.93 -13.41 -11.74
CA TYR A 118 -7.51 -13.15 -10.43
C TYR A 118 -6.89 -11.93 -9.76
N ILE A 119 -7.60 -11.33 -8.80
CA ILE A 119 -7.05 -10.27 -7.96
C ILE A 119 -6.20 -10.88 -6.84
N ASP A 120 -5.00 -10.38 -6.65
CA ASP A 120 -4.15 -10.75 -5.53
C ASP A 120 -4.35 -9.75 -4.38
N VAL A 121 -5.21 -10.15 -3.45
CA VAL A 121 -5.54 -9.36 -2.27
C VAL A 121 -4.29 -9.16 -1.40
N SER A 122 -3.35 -10.11 -1.37
CA SER A 122 -2.12 -9.96 -0.58
C SER A 122 -1.26 -8.80 -1.07
N ARG A 123 -1.33 -8.45 -2.36
CA ARG A 123 -0.59 -7.34 -2.95
C ARG A 123 -1.42 -6.07 -3.12
N MET A 124 -2.53 -5.96 -2.41
CA MET A 124 -3.41 -4.80 -2.46
C MET A 124 -2.76 -3.56 -1.83
N ARG A 125 -3.05 -2.40 -2.40
CA ARG A 125 -2.67 -1.09 -1.87
C ARG A 125 -3.87 -0.15 -1.79
N PHE A 126 -3.81 0.75 -0.83
CA PHE A 126 -4.83 1.77 -0.56
C PHE A 126 -4.23 3.13 -0.85
N VAL A 127 -4.49 3.68 -2.04
CA VAL A 127 -3.98 4.99 -2.45
C VAL A 127 -4.76 6.06 -1.70
N LEU A 128 -4.02 6.95 -1.03
CA LEU A 128 -4.53 7.90 -0.04
C LEU A 128 -4.77 9.25 -0.73
N HIS A 129 -5.96 9.44 -1.26
CA HIS A 129 -6.37 10.72 -1.86
C HIS A 129 -6.94 11.65 -0.78
N ASP A 130 -6.87 12.96 -0.99
CA ASP A 130 -7.40 13.95 -0.04
C ASP A 130 -8.93 13.81 0.17
N ASP A 131 -9.64 13.38 -0.88
CA ASP A 131 -11.09 13.30 -0.93
C ASP A 131 -11.62 11.86 -0.94
N GLY A 132 -10.77 10.84 -0.75
CA GLY A 132 -11.20 9.45 -0.78
C GLY A 132 -10.07 8.43 -0.67
N VAL A 133 -10.44 7.16 -0.78
CA VAL A 133 -9.47 6.07 -0.84
C VAL A 133 -9.71 5.25 -2.08
N GLU A 134 -8.63 4.95 -2.80
CA GLU A 134 -8.64 4.01 -3.91
C GLU A 134 -8.05 2.68 -3.45
N THR A 135 -8.87 1.64 -3.49
CA THR A 135 -8.42 0.27 -3.22
C THR A 135 -7.98 -0.34 -4.54
N ALA A 136 -6.69 -0.66 -4.68
CA ALA A 136 -6.10 -1.23 -5.88
C ALA A 136 -5.53 -2.62 -5.59
N ALA A 137 -5.95 -3.64 -6.35
CA ALA A 137 -5.45 -5.00 -6.23
C ALA A 137 -4.69 -5.41 -7.49
N ALA A 138 -3.54 -6.06 -7.32
CA ALA A 138 -2.75 -6.58 -8.44
C ALA A 138 -3.52 -7.68 -9.18
N ILE A 139 -3.40 -7.71 -10.51
CA ILE A 139 -3.99 -8.76 -11.35
C ILE A 139 -2.92 -9.83 -11.61
N CYS A 140 -3.23 -11.08 -11.29
CA CYS A 140 -2.40 -12.24 -11.59
C CYS A 140 -3.01 -13.03 -12.74
N ARG A 141 -2.21 -13.32 -13.79
CA ARG A 141 -2.60 -14.27 -14.84
C ARG A 141 -2.45 -15.70 -14.33
N LEU A 142 -3.39 -16.57 -14.71
CA LEU A 142 -3.38 -18.00 -14.36
C LEU A 142 -2.36 -18.80 -15.18
N ASP A 143 -1.88 -18.27 -16.30
CA ASP A 143 -0.84 -18.88 -17.13
C ASP A 143 0.58 -18.74 -16.54
N GLY A 144 0.71 -18.19 -15.33
CA GLY A 144 1.98 -18.00 -14.65
C GLY A 144 2.81 -16.83 -15.15
N THR A 145 2.40 -16.12 -16.21
CA THR A 145 3.14 -14.96 -16.74
C THR A 145 3.04 -13.70 -15.88
N GLY A 146 2.30 -13.76 -14.76
CA GLY A 146 2.16 -12.67 -13.79
C GLY A 146 2.46 -13.06 -12.33
N GLY A 147 3.08 -14.23 -12.08
CA GLY A 147 3.25 -14.78 -10.73
C GLY A 147 4.69 -15.13 -10.36
N ILE A 148 5.21 -14.40 -9.35
CA ILE A 148 6.30 -14.74 -8.42
C ILE A 148 7.57 -15.30 -9.10
N THR A 149 8.58 -14.45 -9.29
CA THR A 149 9.96 -14.95 -9.27
C THR A 149 10.17 -15.62 -7.92
N ALA A 150 10.08 -16.95 -7.91
CA ALA A 150 10.49 -17.79 -6.81
C ALA A 150 12.01 -17.63 -6.64
N GLY A 151 12.42 -16.60 -5.92
CA GLY A 151 13.70 -16.55 -5.22
C GLY A 151 13.40 -16.88 -3.77
N TRP A 152 13.74 -18.10 -3.38
CA TRP A 152 13.75 -18.56 -1.99
C TRP A 152 14.79 -17.78 -1.17
#